data_AF-A0A7I4XTY9-F1
#
_entry.id   AF-A0A7I4XTY9-F1
#
_cell.length_a   1.000
_cell.length_b   1.000
_cell.length_c   1.000
_cell.angle_alpha   90.00
_cell.angle_beta   90.00
_cell.angle_gamma   90.00
#
_symmetry.space_group_name_H-M   'P 1'
#
loop_
_entity.id
_entity.type
_entity.pdbx_description
1 polymer ?
#
loop_
_entity_poly.entity_id
_entity_poly.type
_entity_poly.pdbx_seq_one_letter_code
_entity_poly.pdbx_strand_id
1 'polypeptide(L)'
;MGQRLAPVLAVCFMGRIEGPVPERNPSMYCRYINDCFVTSTQSEMDECFRIMNEQSQYIKLFREVPRDGWLPYLNTQVKVSSGVASVKWYRKTSSKNILLHATSSHPQAVRRVVVSNMLRTATSVCTVPTFGL
;
A
#
# COMPACT_ATOMS: atom_id res chain seq x y z
N MET A 1 -16.70 6.30 -2.85
CA MET A 1 -16.32 6.45 -1.43
C MET A 1 -17.01 7.70 -0.90
N GLY A 2 -17.98 7.58 0.00
CA GLY A 2 -18.79 8.73 0.46
C GLY A 2 -19.68 8.42 1.67
N GLN A 3 -19.98 7.14 1.92
CA GLN A 3 -20.63 6.70 3.14
C GLN A 3 -19.60 6.58 4.28
N ARG A 4 -19.88 7.23 5.41
CA ARG A 4 -18.98 7.29 6.59
C ARG A 4 -18.70 5.91 7.21
N LEU A 5 -19.65 4.97 7.08
CA LEU A 5 -19.51 3.62 7.64
C LEU A 5 -18.74 2.65 6.73
N ALA A 6 -18.63 2.94 5.43
CA ALA A 6 -18.05 1.98 4.48
C ALA A 6 -16.60 1.58 4.83
N PRO A 7 -15.68 2.50 5.24
CA PRO A 7 -14.33 2.11 5.64
C PRO A 7 -14.31 1.22 6.88
N VAL A 8 -15.18 1.49 7.87
CA VAL A 8 -15.26 0.69 9.10
C VAL A 8 -15.74 -0.72 8.78
N LEU A 9 -16.80 -0.84 7.96
CA LEU A 9 -17.31 -2.13 7.52
C LEU A 9 -16.26 -2.90 6.70
N ALA A 10 -15.51 -2.23 5.82
CA ALA A 10 -14.42 -2.84 5.07
C ALA A 10 -13.33 -3.38 6.00
N VAL A 11 -12.94 -2.62 7.04
CA VAL A 11 -11.97 -3.07 8.04
C VAL A 11 -12.47 -4.29 8.80
N CYS A 12 -13.73 -4.27 9.28
CA CYS A 12 -14.31 -5.41 10.00
C CYS A 12 -14.41 -6.65 9.12
N PHE A 13 -14.82 -6.48 7.86
CA PHE A 13 -14.95 -7.58 6.91
C PHE A 13 -13.59 -8.17 6.56
N MET A 14 -12.61 -7.34 6.23
CA MET A 14 -11.23 -7.79 5.99
C MET A 14 -10.60 -8.45 7.23
N GLY A 15 -10.98 -8.02 8.44
CA GLY A 15 -10.61 -8.69 9.69
C GLY A 15 -11.07 -10.14 9.78
N ARG A 16 -12.23 -10.48 9.20
CA ARG A 16 -12.69 -11.87 9.10
C ARG A 16 -11.92 -12.64 8.02
N ILE A 17 -11.67 -12.00 6.88
CA ILE A 17 -10.93 -12.59 5.76
C ILE A 17 -9.49 -12.95 6.18
N GLU A 18 -8.83 -12.09 6.96
CA GLU A 18 -7.45 -12.30 7.42
C GLU A 18 -7.33 -13.21 8.65
N GLY A 19 -8.43 -13.55 9.31
CA GLY A 19 -8.43 -14.32 10.57
C GLY A 19 -7.56 -15.57 10.58
N PRO A 20 -7.48 -16.36 9.50
CA PRO A 20 -6.62 -17.54 9.42
C PRO A 20 -5.13 -17.27 9.13
N VAL A 21 -4.76 -16.06 8.72
CA VAL A 21 -3.39 -15.72 8.28
C VAL A 21 -2.36 -15.80 9.43
N PRO A 22 -2.63 -15.35 10.66
CA PRO A 22 -1.67 -15.44 11.76
C PRO A 22 -1.20 -16.88 12.05
N GLU A 23 -2.05 -17.88 11.87
CA GLU A 23 -1.70 -19.30 12.09
C GLU A 23 -0.67 -19.81 11.06
N ARG A 24 -0.48 -19.09 9.95
CA ARG A 24 0.52 -19.41 8.91
C ARG A 24 1.86 -18.74 9.14
N ASN A 25 2.03 -18.00 10.24
CA ASN A 25 3.27 -17.36 10.66
C ASN A 25 3.99 -16.59 9.52
N PRO A 26 3.31 -15.67 8.81
CA PRO A 26 3.99 -14.86 7.81
C PRO A 26 5.11 -14.05 8.48
N SER A 27 6.21 -13.84 7.75
CA SER A 27 7.33 -13.03 8.24
C SER A 27 6.92 -11.57 8.49
N MET A 28 6.00 -11.05 7.69
CA MET A 28 5.38 -9.73 7.88
C MET A 28 3.96 -9.75 7.33
N TYR A 29 3.05 -9.10 8.03
CA TYR A 29 1.70 -8.82 7.55
C TYR A 29 1.36 -7.36 7.85
N CYS A 30 0.94 -6.61 6.82
CA CYS A 30 0.49 -5.24 6.93
C CYS A 30 -0.79 -5.05 6.12
N ARG A 31 -1.73 -4.28 6.66
CA ARG A 31 -2.99 -4.00 5.97
C ARG A 31 -3.36 -2.54 6.03
N TYR A 32 -3.86 -2.03 4.92
CA TYR A 32 -4.51 -0.73 4.80
C TYR A 32 -5.91 -0.91 4.21
N ILE A 33 -6.91 -0.92 5.09
CA ILE A 33 -8.32 -1.20 4.75
C ILE A 33 -8.45 -2.54 4.02
N ASN A 34 -8.42 -2.54 2.69
CA ASN A 34 -8.55 -3.70 1.80
C ASN A 34 -7.24 -4.12 1.12
N ASP A 35 -6.19 -3.30 1.16
CA ASP A 35 -4.88 -3.64 0.58
C ASP A 35 -4.01 -4.31 1.63
N CYS A 36 -3.46 -5.49 1.33
CA CYS A 36 -2.60 -6.26 2.24
C CYS A 36 -1.20 -6.44 1.63
N PHE A 37 -0.18 -6.37 2.46
CA PHE A 37 1.20 -6.67 2.12
C PHE A 37 1.69 -7.79 3.05
N VAL A 38 2.14 -8.90 2.45
CA VAL A 38 2.56 -10.09 3.19
C VAL A 38 3.93 -10.52 2.68
N THR A 39 4.84 -10.85 3.60
CA THR A 39 6.11 -11.51 3.26
C THR A 39 6.15 -12.89 3.90
N SER A 40 6.47 -13.90 3.11
CA SER A 40 6.58 -15.30 3.52
C SER A 40 7.32 -16.09 2.44
N THR A 41 7.52 -17.39 2.66
CA THR A 41 7.91 -18.30 1.57
C THR A 41 6.80 -18.38 0.51
N GLN A 42 7.15 -18.81 -0.71
CA GLN A 42 6.18 -18.93 -1.80
C GLN A 42 5.03 -19.90 -1.45
N SER A 43 5.34 -21.04 -0.82
CA SER A 43 4.34 -22.03 -0.41
C SER A 43 3.38 -21.49 0.65
N GLU A 44 3.90 -20.79 1.67
CA GLU A 44 3.06 -20.14 2.69
C GLU A 44 2.21 -19.04 2.08
N MET A 45 2.75 -18.29 1.11
CA MET A 45 2.01 -17.24 0.42
C MET A 45 0.87 -17.79 -0.43
N ASP A 46 1.09 -18.90 -1.13
CA ASP A 46 0.06 -19.59 -1.91
C ASP A 46 -1.06 -20.11 -0.98
N GLU A 47 -0.68 -20.67 0.17
CA GLU A 47 -1.64 -21.15 1.16
C GLU A 47 -2.43 -20.03 1.83
N CYS A 48 -1.76 -18.93 2.22
CA CYS A 48 -2.43 -17.74 2.76
C CYS A 48 -3.42 -17.17 1.74
N PHE A 49 -3.01 -17.06 0.47
CA PHE A 49 -3.87 -16.55 -0.59
C PHE A 49 -5.08 -17.45 -0.82
N ARG A 50 -4.90 -18.77 -0.80
CA ARG A 50 -5.98 -19.75 -0.92
C ARG A 50 -6.97 -19.59 0.24
N ILE A 51 -6.50 -19.67 1.49
CA ILE A 51 -7.37 -19.63 2.67
C ILE A 51 -8.13 -18.32 2.76
N MET A 52 -7.48 -17.17 2.49
CA MET A 52 -8.16 -15.87 2.51
C MET A 52 -9.30 -15.80 1.48
N ASN A 53 -9.11 -16.38 0.29
CA ASN A 53 -10.16 -16.44 -0.74
C ASN A 53 -11.28 -17.44 -0.41
N GLU A 54 -11.04 -18.40 0.47
CA GLU A 54 -12.07 -19.36 0.93
C GLU A 54 -12.97 -18.79 2.04
N GLN A 55 -12.57 -17.69 2.67
CA GLN A 55 -13.35 -17.10 3.78
C GLN A 55 -14.69 -16.50 3.35
N SER A 56 -14.89 -16.21 2.07
CA SER A 56 -16.12 -15.60 1.57
C SER A 56 -16.35 -15.85 0.09
N GLN A 57 -17.59 -16.16 -0.26
CA GLN A 57 -18.03 -16.24 -1.66
C GLN A 57 -18.23 -14.86 -2.31
N TYR A 58 -18.33 -13.79 -1.52
CA TYR A 58 -18.71 -12.45 -2.00
C TYR A 58 -17.54 -11.58 -2.45
N ILE A 59 -16.32 -11.93 -2.04
CA ILE A 59 -15.10 -11.21 -2.43
C ILE A 59 -14.08 -12.20 -2.96
N LYS A 60 -13.31 -11.78 -3.95
CA LYS A 60 -12.11 -12.48 -4.39
C LYS A 60 -10.94 -11.52 -4.29
N LEU A 61 -9.91 -11.92 -3.56
CA LEU A 61 -8.67 -11.17 -3.47
C LEU A 61 -7.86 -11.39 -4.75
N PHE A 62 -7.19 -10.34 -5.20
CA PHE A 62 -6.21 -10.41 -6.26
C PHE A 62 -4.81 -10.32 -5.67
N ARG A 63 -3.89 -11.15 -6.16
CA ARG A 63 -2.49 -11.12 -5.74
C ARG A 63 -1.65 -10.48 -6.84
N GLU A 64 -1.00 -9.37 -6.48
CA GLU A 64 0.07 -8.80 -7.30
C GLU A 64 1.38 -9.53 -7.02
N VAL A 65 2.18 -9.74 -8.06
CA VAL A 65 3.55 -10.28 -7.96
C VAL A 65 4.57 -9.18 -8.21
N PRO A 66 5.72 -9.18 -7.53
CA PRO A 66 6.75 -8.17 -7.75
C PRO A 66 7.23 -8.15 -9.21
N ARG A 67 7.46 -6.96 -9.76
CA ARG A 67 8.12 -6.76 -11.06
C ARG A 67 9.52 -6.21 -10.81
N ASP A 68 10.55 -6.85 -11.35
CA ASP A 68 11.96 -6.52 -11.08
C ASP A 68 12.32 -6.48 -9.58
N GLY A 69 11.60 -7.30 -8.79
CA GLY A 69 11.70 -7.36 -7.32
C GLY A 69 10.97 -6.24 -6.58
N TRP A 70 10.27 -5.33 -7.27
CA TRP A 70 9.48 -4.27 -6.66
C TRP A 70 7.99 -4.60 -6.68
N LEU A 71 7.34 -4.48 -5.52
CA LEU A 71 5.90 -4.61 -5.37
C LEU A 71 5.29 -3.26 -5.00
N PRO A 72 4.33 -2.73 -5.78
CA PRO A 72 3.56 -1.56 -5.38
C PRO A 72 2.75 -1.83 -4.10
N TYR A 73 2.80 -0.92 -3.14
CA TYR A 73 1.93 -0.92 -1.97
C TYR A 73 1.59 0.51 -1.58
N LEU A 74 0.30 0.89 -1.61
CA LEU A 74 -0.15 2.28 -1.41
C LEU A 74 0.59 3.26 -2.33
N ASN A 75 1.26 4.27 -1.74
CA ASN A 75 2.06 5.28 -2.45
C ASN A 75 3.56 4.93 -2.47
N THR A 76 3.90 3.66 -2.29
CA THR A 76 5.28 3.19 -2.26
C THR A 76 5.49 1.96 -3.15
N GLN A 77 6.74 1.69 -3.46
CA GLN A 77 7.20 0.41 -3.97
C GLN A 77 8.16 -0.17 -2.95
N VAL A 78 7.96 -1.44 -2.62
CA VAL A 78 8.74 -2.17 -1.63
C VAL A 78 9.48 -3.30 -2.35
N LYS A 79 10.78 -3.42 -2.07
CA LYS A 79 11.63 -4.53 -2.50
C LYS A 79 12.29 -5.14 -1.27
N VAL A 80 12.11 -6.43 -1.05
CA VAL A 80 12.77 -7.14 0.04
C VAL A 80 13.91 -7.97 -0.55
N SER A 81 15.11 -7.83 0.00
CA SER A 81 16.28 -8.58 -0.43
C SER A 81 17.14 -8.90 0.78
N SER A 82 17.42 -10.19 1.01
CA SER A 82 18.22 -10.67 2.15
C SER A 82 17.74 -10.14 3.51
N GLY A 83 16.43 -10.10 3.73
CA GLY A 83 15.82 -9.60 4.97
C GLY A 83 15.77 -8.07 5.12
N VAL A 84 16.33 -7.32 4.16
CA VAL A 84 16.31 -5.85 4.17
C VAL A 84 15.22 -5.35 3.22
N ALA A 85 14.36 -4.46 3.72
CA ALA A 85 13.32 -3.80 2.94
C ALA A 85 13.84 -2.46 2.38
N SER A 86 13.85 -2.34 1.06
CA SER A 86 14.04 -1.09 0.33
C SER A 86 12.69 -0.52 -0.07
N VAL A 87 12.46 0.76 0.25
CA VAL A 87 11.21 1.47 -0.04
C VAL A 87 11.53 2.70 -0.87
N LYS A 88 10.72 2.94 -1.90
CA LYS A 88 10.75 4.20 -2.65
C LYS A 88 9.34 4.74 -2.85
N TRP A 89 9.24 6.06 -2.96
CA TRP A 89 8.00 6.73 -3.32
C TRP A 89 7.54 6.24 -4.69
N TYR A 90 6.29 5.83 -4.78
CA TYR A 90 5.72 5.30 -6.00
C TYR A 90 4.43 6.02 -6.34
N ARG A 91 4.36 6.43 -7.60
CA ARG A 91 3.14 6.99 -8.16
C ARG A 91 2.42 5.90 -8.92
N LYS A 92 1.22 5.54 -8.46
CA LYS A 92 0.31 4.64 -9.19
C LYS A 92 0.04 5.20 -10.59
N THR A 93 0.02 4.34 -11.60
CA THR A 93 -0.25 4.70 -13.01
C THR A 93 -1.62 5.37 -13.18
N SER A 94 -2.60 5.00 -12.36
CA SER A 94 -3.94 5.59 -12.33
C SER A 94 -4.01 6.98 -11.69
N SER A 95 -2.91 7.49 -11.11
CA SER A 95 -2.89 8.78 -10.45
C SER A 95 -2.98 9.92 -11.45
N LYS A 96 -4.08 10.68 -11.37
CA LYS A 96 -4.35 11.89 -12.17
C LYS A 96 -3.44 13.08 -11.83
N ASN A 97 -2.61 12.98 -10.79
CA ASN A 97 -1.73 14.06 -10.31
C ASN A 97 -2.43 15.40 -10.14
N ILE A 98 -3.64 15.36 -9.57
CA ILE A 98 -4.39 16.56 -9.27
C ILE A 98 -3.73 17.21 -8.06
N LEU A 99 -2.99 18.28 -8.32
CA LEU A 99 -2.34 19.10 -7.31
C LEU A 99 -2.95 20.50 -7.30
N LEU A 100 -2.67 21.24 -6.23
CA LEU A 100 -3.10 22.62 -6.11
C LEU A 100 -2.44 23.47 -7.20
N HIS A 101 -3.26 24.12 -8.03
CA HIS A 101 -2.75 24.97 -9.10
C HIS A 101 -1.95 26.15 -8.51
N ALA A 102 -0.80 26.46 -9.13
CA ALA A 102 0.14 27.48 -8.64
C ALA A 102 -0.49 28.88 -8.55
N THR A 103 -1.48 29.18 -9.41
CA THR A 103 -2.20 30.46 -9.44
C THR A 103 -3.58 30.43 -8.77
N SER A 104 -3.91 29.35 -8.06
CA SER A 104 -5.19 29.29 -7.33
C SER A 104 -5.27 30.38 -6.25
N SER A 105 -6.49 30.83 -5.93
CA SER A 105 -6.75 31.91 -4.95
C SER A 105 -6.42 31.56 -3.48
N HIS A 106 -5.77 30.42 -3.24
CA HIS A 106 -5.34 30.02 -1.90
C HIS A 106 -4.22 30.93 -1.39
N PRO A 107 -4.01 31.02 -0.07
CA PRO A 107 -2.85 31.73 0.47
C PRO A 107 -1.52 31.14 -0.03
N GLN A 108 -0.51 31.98 -0.26
CA GLN A 108 0.81 31.52 -0.72
C GLN A 108 1.45 30.51 0.25
N ALA A 109 1.19 30.65 1.55
CA ALA A 109 1.61 29.69 2.56
C ALA A 109 1.09 28.27 2.26
N VAL A 110 -0.19 28.12 1.91
CA VAL A 110 -0.80 26.82 1.59
C VAL A 110 -0.14 26.19 0.37
N ARG A 111 0.06 26.96 -0.71
CA ARG A 111 0.74 26.46 -1.92
C ARG A 111 2.15 25.96 -1.64
N ARG A 112 2.93 26.70 -0.84
CA ARG A 112 4.28 26.28 -0.42
C ARG A 112 4.24 25.00 0.42
N VAL A 113 3.33 24.93 1.39
CA VAL A 113 3.20 23.77 2.28
C VAL A 113 2.84 22.50 1.53
N VAL A 114 2.01 22.57 0.47
CA VAL A 114 1.71 21.39 -0.38
C VAL A 114 3.00 20.79 -0.95
N VAL A 115 3.85 21.61 -1.57
CA VAL A 115 5.12 21.15 -2.16
C VAL A 115 6.08 20.64 -1.06
N SER A 116 6.24 21.41 0.02
CA SER A 116 7.12 21.02 1.13
C SER A 116 6.69 19.70 1.78
N ASN A 117 5.38 19.48 1.95
CA ASN A 117 4.86 18.23 2.49
C ASN A 117 5.13 17.05 1.56
N MET A 118 4.93 17.22 0.24
CA MET A 118 5.22 16.16 -0.72
C MET A 118 6.70 15.75 -0.70
N LEU A 119 7.61 16.73 -0.71
CA LEU A 119 9.05 16.48 -0.61
C LEU A 119 9.39 15.78 0.71
N ARG A 120 8.89 16.31 1.84
CA ARG A 120 9.13 15.71 3.17
C ARG A 120 8.63 14.27 3.23
N THR A 121 7.45 13.98 2.69
CA THR A 121 6.90 12.63 2.68
C THR A 121 7.72 11.69 1.78
N ALA A 122 8.13 12.15 0.59
CA ALA A 122 9.00 11.36 -0.27
C ALA A 122 10.32 11.02 0.43
N THR A 123 10.96 12.01 1.07
CA THR A 123 12.21 11.79 1.82
C THR A 123 12.02 10.91 3.04
N SER A 124 10.90 11.01 3.76
CA SER A 124 10.67 10.19 4.97
C SER A 124 10.36 8.73 4.66
N VAL A 125 9.85 8.44 3.47
CA VAL A 125 9.40 7.10 3.09
C VAL A 125 10.46 6.34 2.29
N CYS A 126 11.30 7.05 1.52
CA CYS A 126 12.35 6.43 0.74
C CYS A 126 13.53 6.00 1.62
N THR A 127 13.93 4.73 1.51
CA THR A 127 15.17 4.23 2.15
C THR A 127 16.40 4.42 1.25
N VAL A 128 16.19 4.67 -0.04
CA VAL A 128 17.21 5.02 -1.02
C VAL A 128 16.93 6.43 -1.57
N PRO A 129 17.92 7.31 -1.73
CA PRO A 129 17.69 8.62 -2.34
C PRO A 129 17.15 8.44 -3.76
N THR A 130 15.89 8.83 -4.00
CA THR A 130 15.32 8.90 -5.35
C THR A 130 15.91 10.11 -6.08
N PHE A 131 17.16 10.00 -6.53
CA PHE A 131 17.69 10.88 -7.57
C PHE A 131 17.49 10.16 -8.91
N GLY A 132 16.31 10.38 -9.48
CA GLY A 132 15.90 9.84 -10.77
C GLY A 132 14.64 10.56 -11.20
N LEU A 133 14.82 11.82 -11.60
CA LEU A 133 13.91 12.51 -12.52
C LEU A 133 14.14 11.95 -13.92
#